data_AF-A0A0D9VGB8-F1
#
_entry.id   AF-A0A0D9VGB8-F1
#
_cell.length_a   1.000
_cell.length_b   1.000
_cell.length_c   1.000
_cell.angle_alpha   90.00
_cell.angle_beta   90.00
_cell.angle_gamma   90.00
#
_symmetry.space_group_name_H-M   'P 1'
#
loop_
_entity.id
_entity.type
_entity.pdbx_description
1 polymer ?
#
loop_
_entity_poly.entity_id
_entity_poly.type
_entity_poly.pdbx_seq_one_letter_code
_entity_poly.pdbx_strand_id
1 'polypeptide(L)' 'MGHHRDGSFNDLLSLTVDRNDHISLDAIVKQGENASKTPDDVVTKINVADEDEEVMEATTARTSAGLREIIEKQLSVE' A
#
# COMPACT_ATOMS: atom_id res chain seq x y z
N MET A 1 19.61 -24.30 -9.36
CA MET A 1 18.26 -24.87 -9.63
C MET A 1 17.70 -24.15 -10.84
N GLY A 2 17.62 -24.82 -11.98
CA GLY A 2 17.15 -24.21 -13.22
C GLY A 2 17.01 -25.26 -14.32
N HIS A 3 16.02 -26.15 -14.18
CA HIS A 3 15.51 -26.91 -15.32
C HIS A 3 14.56 -25.97 -16.06
N HIS A 4 14.88 -25.64 -17.31
CA HIS A 4 14.02 -24.86 -18.19
C HIS A 4 12.62 -25.49 -18.19
N ARG A 5 11.64 -24.79 -17.61
CA ARG A 5 10.22 -25.06 -17.86
C ARG A 5 9.85 -24.30 -19.12
N ASP A 6 10.23 -24.88 -20.25
CA ASP A 6 9.84 -24.36 -21.55
C ASP A 6 8.31 -24.44 -21.67
N GLY A 7 7.68 -23.30 -21.95
CA GLY A 7 6.38 -23.27 -22.62
C GLY A 7 5.11 -23.26 -21.76
N SER A 8 5.19 -23.17 -20.43
CA SER A 8 3.99 -23.00 -19.61
C SER A 8 3.88 -21.54 -19.15
N PHE A 9 3.05 -20.76 -19.86
CA PHE A 9 2.51 -19.50 -19.34
C PHE A 9 1.68 -19.84 -18.10
N ASN A 10 2.35 -19.92 -16.96
CA ASN A 10 1.69 -20.15 -15.70
C ASN A 10 1.17 -18.80 -15.22
N ASP A 11 -0.14 -18.57 -15.34
CA ASP A 11 -0.90 -17.52 -14.64
C ASP A 11 -0.88 -17.69 -13.10
N LEU A 12 0.08 -18.45 -12.59
CA LEU A 12 0.28 -18.71 -11.18
C LEU A 12 1.19 -17.62 -10.62
N LEU A 13 0.74 -16.96 -9.57
CA LEU A 13 1.59 -16.09 -8.77
C LEU A 13 2.82 -16.85 -8.28
N SER A 14 3.97 -16.18 -8.30
CA SER A 14 5.17 -16.68 -7.66
C SER A 14 4.94 -16.85 -6.16
N LEU A 15 5.29 -18.02 -5.62
CA LEU A 15 5.30 -18.26 -4.18
C LEU A 15 6.38 -17.38 -3.54
N THR A 16 5.98 -16.45 -2.69
CA THR A 16 6.88 -15.57 -1.95
C THR A 16 6.93 -15.97 -0.47
N VAL A 17 8.09 -15.77 0.14
CA VAL A 17 8.36 -16.05 1.55
C VAL A 17 8.70 -14.71 2.21
N ASP A 18 8.12 -14.45 3.37
CA ASP A 18 8.36 -13.23 4.14
C ASP A 18 9.69 -13.31 4.93
N ARG A 19 10.01 -12.25 5.65
CA ARG A 19 11.26 -12.16 6.45
C ARG A 19 11.29 -13.12 7.64
N ASN A 20 10.17 -13.72 8.00
CA ASN A 20 10.01 -14.65 9.11
C ASN A 20 9.95 -16.11 8.59
N ASP A 21 10.39 -16.36 7.36
CA ASP A 21 10.36 -17.65 6.68
C ASP A 21 8.95 -18.25 6.52
N HIS A 22 7.90 -17.42 6.54
CA HIS A 22 6.53 -17.85 6.29
C HIS A 22 6.14 -17.62 4.83
N ILE A 23 5.31 -18.52 4.29
CA ILE A 23 4.70 -18.31 2.97
C ILE A 23 3.77 -17.09 3.07
N SER A 24 4.05 -16.05 2.27
CA SER A 24 3.30 -14.80 2.32
C SER A 24 1.99 -14.93 1.52
N LEU A 25 0.91 -15.36 2.18
CA LEU A 25 -0.43 -15.43 1.59
C LEU A 25 -1.04 -14.04 1.35
N ASP A 26 -0.50 -13.00 1.98
CA ASP A 26 -0.85 -11.59 1.76
C ASP A 26 -0.63 -11.15 0.30
N ALA A 27 0.28 -11.81 -0.43
CA ALA A 27 0.49 -11.57 -1.86
C ALA A 27 -0.73 -11.92 -2.71
N ILE A 28 -1.60 -12.83 -2.26
CA ILE A 28 -2.88 -13.16 -2.90
C ILE A 28 -3.91 -12.08 -2.59
N VAL A 29 -3.98 -11.65 -1.33
CA VAL A 29 -4.93 -10.61 -0.88
C VAL A 29 -4.66 -9.27 -1.56
N LYS A 30 -3.38 -8.92 -1.74
CA LYS A 30 -2.94 -7.66 -2.36
C LYS A 30 -2.87 -7.69 -3.89
N GLN A 31 -3.38 -8.73 -4.55
CA GLN A 31 -3.39 -8.77 -6.02
C GLN A 31 -4.19 -7.59 -6.58
N GLY A 32 -3.53 -6.72 -7.36
CA GLY A 32 -4.14 -5.51 -7.92
C GLY A 32 -4.16 -4.30 -6.98
N GLU A 33 -3.62 -4.42 -5.76
CA GLU A 33 -3.48 -3.33 -4.82
C GLU A 33 -2.05 -2.77 -4.79
N ASN A 34 -1.91 -1.50 -4.35
CA ASN A 34 -0.59 -0.95 -4.09
C ASN A 34 0.07 -1.70 -2.93
N ALA A 35 1.33 -2.10 -3.10
CA ALA A 35 2.08 -2.89 -2.13
C ALA A 35 2.16 -2.26 -0.72
N SER A 36 1.98 -0.94 -0.64
CA SER A 36 1.98 -0.17 0.61
C SER A 36 0.64 -0.20 1.36
N LYS A 37 -0.44 -0.69 0.76
CA LYS A 37 -1.70 -0.86 1.49
C LYS A 37 -1.52 -1.95 2.53
N THR A 38 -1.85 -1.65 3.77
CA THR A 38 -1.82 -2.60 4.87
C THR A 38 -3.26 -3.03 5.18
N PRO A 39 -3.54 -4.33 5.31
CA PRO A 39 -4.85 -4.75 5.80
C PRO A 39 -5.02 -4.23 7.24
N ASP A 40 -6.24 -3.81 7.57
CA ASP A 40 -6.59 -3.45 8.94
C ASP A 40 -6.43 -4.70 9.82
N ASP A 41 -5.54 -4.61 10.80
CA ASP A 41 -5.25 -5.70 11.73
C ASP A 41 -6.46 -5.88 12.66
N VAL A 42 -7.05 -7.07 12.67
CA VAL A 42 -8.25 -7.38 13.46
C VAL A 42 -7.94 -7.37 14.97
N VAL A 43 -6.66 -7.41 15.33
CA VAL A 43 -6.22 -7.34 16.73
C VAL A 43 -6.16 -5.90 17.20
N THR A 44 -6.89 -5.61 18.27
CA THR A 44 -6.88 -4.30 18.93
C THR A 44 -5.48 -3.98 19.46
N LYS A 45 -4.80 -3.04 18.81
CA LYS A 45 -3.55 -2.46 19.30
C LYS A 45 -3.91 -1.36 20.29
N ILE A 46 -3.51 -1.53 21.55
CA ILE A 46 -3.62 -0.46 22.56
C ILE A 46 -2.48 0.52 22.28
N ASN A 47 -2.69 1.42 21.32
CA ASN A 47 -1.80 2.55 21.09
C ASN A 47 -2.27 3.75 21.90
N VAL A 48 -1.46 4.17 22.87
CA VAL A 48 -1.55 5.50 23.48
C VAL A 48 -0.61 6.38 22.64
N ALA A 49 -1.17 7.14 21.70
CA ALA A 49 -0.40 8.12 20.94
C ALA A 49 -0.90 9.51 21.32
N ASP A 50 0.00 10.33 21.87
CA ASP A 50 -0.11 11.79 21.77
C ASP A 50 0.25 12.12 20.30
N GLU A 51 -0.66 12.74 19.57
CA GLU A 51 -0.40 13.19 18.20
C GLU A 51 0.48 14.44 18.25
N ASP A 52 1.72 14.34 17.77
CA ASP A 52 2.65 15.48 17.67
C ASP A 52 2.06 16.60 16.80
N GLU A 53 1.87 17.79 17.38
CA GLU A 53 1.25 18.97 16.73
C GLU A 53 1.95 19.36 15.41
N GLU A 54 3.28 19.22 15.36
CA GLU A 54 4.09 19.47 14.17
C GLU A 54 3.74 18.51 13.00
N VAL A 55 3.42 17.25 13.31
CA VAL A 55 3.02 16.24 12.32
C VAL A 55 1.64 16.58 11.75
N MET A 56 0.72 17.07 12.58
CA MET A 56 -0.60 17.50 12.15
C MET A 56 -0.54 18.72 11.23
N GLU A 57 0.26 19.73 11.58
CA GLU A 57 0.43 20.93 10.76
C GLU A 57 1.03 20.59 9.38
N ALA A 58 2.10 19.79 9.36
CA ALA A 58 2.73 19.35 8.13
C ALA A 58 1.76 18.57 7.23
N THR A 59 0.96 17.67 7.81
CA THR A 59 -0.04 16.87 7.09
C THR A 59 -1.15 17.76 6.53
N THR A 60 -1.59 18.76 7.29
CA THR A 60 -2.62 19.72 6.89
C THR A 60 -2.15 20.59 5.72
N ALA A 61 -0.92 21.12 5.79
CA ALA A 61 -0.34 21.91 4.71
C ALA A 61 -0.24 21.10 3.40
N ARG A 62 0.24 19.85 3.49
CA ARG A 62 0.36 18.97 2.33
C ARG A 62 -0.99 18.61 1.72
N THR A 63 -1.98 18.31 2.56
CA THR A 63 -3.33 17.93 2.12
C THR A 63 -4.04 19.10 1.46
N SER A 64 -3.99 20.29 2.08
CA SER A 64 -4.63 21.49 1.53
C SER A 64 -4.01 21.91 0.19
N ALA A 65 -2.69 21.80 0.03
CA ALA A 65 -2.02 22.06 -1.25
C ALA A 65 -2.48 21.07 -2.35
N GLY A 66 -2.52 19.78 -2.06
CA GLY A 66 -2.96 18.76 -3.03
C GLY A 66 -4.43 18.95 -3.45
N LEU A 67 -5.31 19.31 -2.52
CA LEU A 67 -6.72 19.59 -2.83
C LEU A 67 -6.87 20.83 -3.72
N ARG A 68 -6.10 21.89 -3.48
CA ARG A 68 -6.12 23.10 -4.34
C ARG A 68 -5.70 22.77 -5.77
N GLU A 69 -4.63 21.99 -5.95
CA GLU A 69 -4.18 21.57 -7.28
C GLU A 69 -5.26 20.78 -8.04
N ILE A 70 -5.98 19.88 -7.34
CA ILE A 70 -7.10 19.13 -7.94
C ILE A 70 -8.23 20.06 -8.35
N ILE A 71 -8.59 21.04 -7.52
CA ILE A 71 -9.66 22.00 -7.81
C ILE A 71 -9.28 22.88 -9.01
N GLU A 72 -8.05 23.40 -9.05
CA GLU A 72 -7.57 24.21 -10.18
C GLU A 72 -7.59 23.43 -11.50
N LYS A 73 -7.20 22.16 -11.48
CA LYS A 73 -7.31 21.26 -12.65
C LYS A 73 -8.76 21.04 -13.08
N GLN A 74 -9.72 20.96 -12.15
CA GLN A 74 -11.13 20.79 -12.49
C GLN A 74 -11.75 22.07 -13.05
N LEU A 75 -11.39 23.24 -12.49
CA LEU A 75 -11.90 24.54 -12.93
C LEU A 75 -11.30 25.03 -14.26
N SER A 76 -10.12 24.53 -14.64
CA SER A 76 -9.46 24.88 -15.92
C SER A 76 -9.88 23.99 -17.10
N VAL A 77 -10.75 23.00 -16.87
CA VAL A 77 -11.34 22.14 -17.91
C VAL A 77 -12.64 22.74 -18.47
N GLU A 78 -13.13 23.84 -17.89
CA GLU A 78 -14.23 24.68 -18.40
C GLU A 78 -13.70 25.80 -19.33
#